data_AF-A0A922MRG3-F1
#
_entry.id   AF-A0A922MRG3-F1
#
_cell.length_a   1.000
_cell.length_b   1.000
_cell.length_c   1.000
_cell.angle_alpha   90.00
_cell.angle_beta   90.00
_cell.angle_gamma   90.00
#
_symmetry.space_group_name_H-M   'P 1'
#
loop_
_entity.id
_entity.type
_entity.pdbx_description
1 polymer ?
#
loop_
_entity_poly.entity_id
_entity_poly.type
_entity_poly.pdbx_seq_one_letter_code
_entity_poly.pdbx_strand_id
1 'polypeptide(L)'
;TSLFAMEGIGVVMPIENEMKKPQDFLGCPGVLNSAMSAIAVMYGFVGFIGYLKYGDEARGSLTLNLPQEEVLAQTAKLLVACVMLLSFTLVYYVPIDVVWRRLQDRIPARGHRWALAGIRFFGTLLLGKNFNYLITAPDKSLIAILLTLN
;
A
#
# COMPACT_ATOMS: atom_id res chain seq x y z
N THR A 1 -6.03 0.17 15.16
CA THR A 1 -7.26 -0.42 14.57
C THR A 1 -8.03 0.58 13.72
N SER A 2 -8.23 1.83 14.17
CA SER A 2 -8.99 2.85 13.43
C SER A 2 -8.35 3.28 12.09
N LEU A 3 -7.02 3.38 12.03
CA LEU A 3 -6.28 3.73 10.80
C LEU A 3 -6.34 2.62 9.74
N PHE A 4 -6.09 1.36 10.14
CA PHE A 4 -6.25 0.20 9.26
C PHE A 4 -7.68 0.03 8.74
N ALA A 5 -8.69 0.41 9.53
CA ALA A 5 -10.09 0.37 9.10
C ALA A 5 -10.43 1.41 8.02
N MET A 6 -9.71 2.54 7.93
CA MET A 6 -9.94 3.54 6.89
C MET A 6 -9.22 3.20 5.58
N GLU A 7 -7.99 2.71 5.65
CA GLU A 7 -7.18 2.29 4.49
C GLU A 7 -7.73 0.99 3.85
N GLY A 8 -8.00 -0.02 4.67
CA GLY A 8 -8.34 -1.35 4.19
C GLY A 8 -9.77 -1.50 3.66
N ILE A 9 -10.72 -0.62 4.03
CA ILE A 9 -12.14 -0.84 3.73
C ILE A 9 -12.44 -0.87 2.22
N GLY A 10 -11.67 -0.12 1.44
CA GLY A 10 -11.80 -0.08 -0.01
C GLY A 10 -11.48 -1.42 -0.68
N VAL A 11 -10.51 -2.16 -0.15
CA VAL A 11 -10.09 -3.47 -0.68
C VAL A 11 -10.80 -4.63 0.00
N VAL A 12 -11.18 -4.47 1.27
CA VAL A 12 -11.83 -5.52 2.06
C VAL A 12 -13.20 -5.91 1.50
N MET A 13 -14.04 -4.94 1.13
CA MET A 13 -15.39 -5.22 0.67
C MET A 13 -15.43 -6.00 -0.67
N PRO A 14 -14.62 -5.64 -1.69
CA PRO A 14 -14.48 -6.48 -2.88
C PRO A 14 -13.94 -7.88 -2.58
N ILE A 15 -12.93 -8.00 -1.69
CA ILE A 15 -12.35 -9.29 -1.34
C ILE A 15 -13.37 -10.18 -0.65
N GLU A 16 -14.14 -9.64 0.31
CA GLU A 16 -15.21 -10.36 1.00
C GLU A 16 -16.29 -10.83 0.01
N ASN A 17 -16.65 -10.00 -0.97
CA ASN A 17 -17.64 -10.34 -2.00
C ASN A 17 -17.17 -11.46 -2.95
N GLU A 18 -15.86 -11.59 -3.18
CA GLU A 18 -15.29 -12.66 -4.02
C GLU A 18 -15.06 -13.98 -3.25
N MET A 19 -15.28 -14.01 -1.94
CA MET A 19 -15.13 -15.23 -1.15
C MET A 19 -16.34 -16.17 -1.27
N LYS A 20 -16.06 -17.48 -1.29
CA LYS A 20 -17.11 -18.52 -1.27
C LYS A 20 -18.00 -18.46 0.00
N LYS A 21 -17.46 -17.94 1.11
CA LYS A 21 -18.13 -17.82 2.40
C LYS A 21 -17.77 -16.47 3.06
N PRO A 22 -18.48 -15.37 2.74
CA PRO A 22 -18.14 -14.05 3.26
C PRO A 22 -18.25 -13.94 4.79
N GLN A 23 -19.19 -14.65 5.41
CA GLN A 23 -19.37 -14.67 6.88
C GLN A 23 -18.15 -15.17 7.67
N ASP A 24 -17.27 -15.95 7.01
CA ASP A 24 -16.06 -16.50 7.64
C ASP A 24 -14.85 -15.54 7.47
N PHE A 25 -15.00 -14.40 6.78
CA PHE A 25 -13.91 -13.46 6.56
C PHE A 25 -13.45 -12.80 7.88
N LEU A 26 -14.39 -12.32 8.68
CA LEU A 26 -14.18 -11.70 10.00
C LEU A 26 -14.40 -12.65 11.19
N GLY A 27 -14.85 -13.90 10.95
CA GLY A 27 -15.12 -14.88 12.00
C GLY A 27 -13.88 -15.29 12.80
N CYS A 28 -14.02 -16.24 13.74
CA CYS A 28 -12.90 -16.87 14.43
C CYS A 28 -12.93 -18.40 14.21
N PRO A 29 -11.94 -19.02 13.54
CA PRO A 29 -10.75 -18.43 12.91
C PRO A 29 -11.06 -17.90 11.50
N GLY A 30 -11.17 -16.59 11.36
CA GLY A 30 -11.46 -15.93 10.09
C GLY A 30 -10.19 -15.66 9.29
N VAL A 31 -10.37 -15.58 7.98
CA VAL A 31 -9.26 -15.39 7.04
C VAL A 31 -8.47 -14.12 7.36
N LEU A 32 -9.16 -13.03 7.73
CA LEU A 32 -8.50 -11.77 8.06
C LEU A 32 -7.62 -11.89 9.31
N ASN A 33 -8.13 -12.50 10.39
CA ASN A 33 -7.38 -12.62 11.64
C ASN A 33 -6.17 -13.56 11.48
N SER A 34 -6.33 -14.65 10.73
CA SER A 34 -5.23 -15.57 10.43
C SER A 34 -4.15 -14.91 9.58
N ALA A 35 -4.54 -14.15 8.54
CA ALA A 35 -3.60 -13.43 7.69
C ALA A 35 -2.84 -12.35 8.47
N MET A 36 -3.55 -11.53 9.26
CA MET A 36 -2.92 -10.49 10.09
C MET A 36 -1.94 -11.08 11.11
N SER A 37 -2.30 -12.19 11.74
CA SER A 37 -1.42 -12.89 12.69
C SER A 37 -0.16 -13.43 11.99
N ALA A 38 -0.31 -14.06 10.82
CA ALA A 38 0.83 -14.56 10.06
C ALA A 38 1.77 -13.43 9.61
N ILE A 39 1.23 -12.31 9.13
CA ILE A 39 2.00 -11.14 8.72
C ILE A 39 2.74 -10.53 9.91
N ALA A 40 2.06 -10.39 11.06
CA ALA A 40 2.67 -9.86 12.28
C ALA A 40 3.85 -10.70 12.76
N VAL A 41 3.70 -12.03 12.78
CA VAL A 41 4.79 -12.95 13.15
C VAL A 41 5.93 -12.87 12.14
N MET A 42 5.64 -12.84 10.84
CA MET A 42 6.65 -12.76 9.79
C MET A 42 7.45 -11.46 9.87
N TYR A 43 6.79 -10.31 9.99
CA TYR A 43 7.47 -9.03 10.16
C TYR A 43 8.20 -8.91 11.48
N GLY A 44 7.64 -9.46 12.57
CA GLY A 44 8.32 -9.55 13.86
C GLY A 44 9.62 -10.33 13.74
N PHE A 45 9.61 -11.48 13.07
CA PHE A 45 10.80 -12.29 12.84
C PHE A 45 11.83 -11.54 11.97
N VAL A 46 11.43 -11.01 10.82
CA VAL A 46 12.35 -10.27 9.92
C VAL A 46 12.93 -9.04 10.61
N GLY A 47 12.12 -8.30 11.37
CA GLY A 47 12.56 -7.14 12.15
C GLY A 47 13.55 -7.53 13.25
N PHE A 48 13.27 -8.62 13.98
CA PHE A 48 14.16 -9.13 15.02
C PHE A 48 15.52 -9.58 14.46
N ILE A 49 15.52 -10.35 13.37
CA ILE A 49 16.77 -10.78 12.72
C ILE A 49 17.53 -9.59 12.12
N GLY A 50 16.81 -8.60 11.57
CA GLY A 50 17.39 -7.35 11.10
C GLY A 50 18.09 -6.58 12.21
N TYR A 51 17.46 -6.45 13.38
CA TYR A 51 18.07 -5.80 14.55
C TYR A 51 19.28 -6.58 15.08
N LEU A 52 19.24 -7.91 15.13
CA LEU A 52 20.40 -8.70 15.54
C LEU A 52 21.62 -8.52 14.62
N LYS A 53 21.41 -8.23 13.32
CA LYS A 53 22.51 -8.05 12.37
C LYS A 53 23.11 -6.64 12.37
N TYR A 54 22.30 -5.60 12.56
CA TYR A 54 22.73 -4.20 12.49
C TYR A 54 22.85 -3.52 13.85
N GLY A 55 22.29 -4.11 14.91
CA GLY A 55 22.29 -3.57 16.27
C GLY A 55 21.74 -2.14 16.32
N ASP A 56 22.44 -1.29 17.07
CA ASP A 56 22.08 0.12 17.22
C ASP A 56 22.42 0.98 15.97
N GLU A 57 23.12 0.43 14.98
CA GLU A 57 23.37 1.11 13.69
C GLU A 57 22.21 0.95 12.69
N ALA A 58 21.13 0.27 13.08
CA ALA A 58 19.94 0.12 12.25
C ALA A 58 19.31 1.50 11.93
N ARG A 59 19.48 1.97 10.70
CA ARG A 59 18.79 3.15 10.15
C ARG A 59 17.29 2.91 10.03
N GLY A 60 16.52 3.99 9.92
CA GLY A 60 15.05 4.00 9.97
C GLY A 60 14.30 3.19 8.90
N SER A 61 14.98 2.55 7.94
CA SER A 61 14.38 1.52 7.11
C SER A 61 15.33 0.36 6.87
N LEU A 62 14.77 -0.86 6.83
CA LEU A 62 15.55 -2.08 6.65
C LEU A 62 16.38 -2.01 5.36
N THR A 63 15.77 -1.56 4.26
CA THR A 63 16.38 -1.43 2.93
C THR A 63 17.60 -0.51 2.89
N LEU A 64 17.66 0.48 3.78
CA LEU A 64 18.76 1.45 3.86
C LEU A 64 20.00 0.89 4.58
N ASN A 65 19.82 -0.15 5.39
CA ASN A 65 20.92 -0.83 6.10
C ASN A 65 21.60 -1.92 5.24
N LEU A 66 20.98 -2.33 4.12
CA LEU A 66 21.56 -3.39 3.28
C LEU A 66 22.86 -2.92 2.58
N PRO A 67 23.97 -3.68 2.68
CA PRO A 67 25.24 -3.37 2.03
C PRO A 67 25.05 -3.26 0.50
N GLN A 68 25.63 -2.24 -0.13
CA GLN A 68 25.45 -2.01 -1.58
C GLN A 68 26.34 -2.89 -2.46
N GLU A 69 27.43 -3.40 -1.90
CA GLU A 69 28.45 -4.19 -2.59
C GLU A 69 28.03 -5.67 -2.77
N GLU A 70 27.07 -6.17 -1.98
CA GLU A 70 26.65 -7.57 -2.04
C GLU A 70 25.49 -7.80 -3.03
N VAL A 71 25.64 -8.80 -3.90
CA VAL A 71 24.64 -9.18 -4.92
C VAL A 71 23.28 -9.55 -4.30
N LEU A 72 23.30 -10.21 -3.13
CA LEU A 72 22.09 -10.57 -2.39
C LEU A 72 21.31 -9.33 -1.93
N ALA A 73 22.02 -8.32 -1.45
CA ALA A 73 21.43 -7.08 -0.99
C ALA A 73 20.86 -6.23 -2.14
N GLN A 74 21.52 -6.23 -3.30
CA GLN A 74 20.99 -5.58 -4.51
C GLN A 74 19.72 -6.26 -5.02
N THR A 75 19.68 -7.60 -5.00
CA THR A 75 18.50 -8.37 -5.41
C THR A 75 17.34 -8.13 -4.46
N ALA A 76 17.58 -8.07 -3.15
CA ALA A 76 16.55 -7.71 -2.16
C ALA A 76 16.00 -6.30 -2.39
N LYS A 77 16.87 -5.31 -2.70
CA LYS A 77 16.44 -3.95 -3.06
C LYS A 77 15.57 -3.93 -4.31
N LEU A 78 15.92 -4.70 -5.34
CA LEU A 78 15.11 -4.83 -6.55
C LEU A 78 13.75 -5.46 -6.25
N LEU A 79 13.70 -6.52 -5.45
CA LEU A 79 12.45 -7.15 -5.03
C LEU A 79 11.56 -6.18 -4.24
N VAL A 80 12.13 -5.38 -3.33
CA VAL A 80 11.40 -4.34 -2.61
C VAL A 80 10.84 -3.28 -3.57
N ALA A 81 11.62 -2.85 -4.56
CA ALA A 81 11.14 -1.92 -5.59
C ALA A 81 9.99 -2.53 -6.43
N CYS A 82 10.10 -3.80 -6.82
CA CYS A 82 9.03 -4.52 -7.52
C CYS A 82 7.76 -4.61 -6.66
N VAL A 83 7.88 -4.93 -5.37
CA VAL A 83 6.75 -4.96 -4.44
C VAL A 83 6.11 -3.58 -4.34
N MET A 84 6.89 -2.50 -4.19
CA MET A 84 6.35 -1.13 -4.15
C MET A 84 5.56 -0.77 -5.42
N LEU A 85 6.06 -1.14 -6.60
CA LEU A 85 5.37 -0.89 -7.88
C LEU A 85 4.03 -1.66 -7.96
N LEU A 86 4.02 -2.92 -7.53
CA LEU A 86 2.81 -3.74 -7.51
C LEU A 86 1.80 -3.22 -6.48
N SER A 87 2.25 -2.87 -5.27
CA SER A 87 1.41 -2.31 -4.22
C SER A 87 0.77 -0.99 -4.66
N PHE A 88 1.52 -0.11 -5.31
CA PHE A 88 0.98 1.15 -5.84
C PHE A 88 -0.14 0.90 -6.86
N THR A 89 0.04 -0.11 -7.72
CA THR A 89 -0.98 -0.51 -8.69
C THR A 89 -2.26 -1.00 -8.00
N LEU A 90 -2.10 -1.77 -6.92
CA LEU A 90 -3.22 -2.33 -6.15
C LEU A 90 -4.00 -1.26 -5.37
N VAL A 91 -3.29 -0.35 -4.70
CA VAL A 91 -3.91 0.77 -3.96
C VAL A 91 -4.68 1.70 -4.90
N TYR A 92 -4.19 1.92 -6.12
CA TYR A 92 -4.84 2.79 -7.10
C TYR A 92 -6.04 2.14 -7.81
N TYR A 93 -6.14 0.81 -7.80
CA TYR A 93 -7.22 0.07 -8.46
C TYR A 93 -8.60 0.41 -7.87
N VAL A 94 -8.76 0.33 -6.54
CA VAL A 94 -10.06 0.53 -5.88
C VAL A 94 -10.61 1.94 -6.06
N PRO A 95 -9.85 3.04 -5.83
CA PRO A 95 -10.36 4.39 -6.02
C PRO A 95 -10.79 4.65 -7.47
N ILE A 96 -10.02 4.17 -8.46
CA ILE A 96 -10.41 4.29 -9.88
C ILE A 96 -11.73 3.58 -10.12
N ASP A 97 -11.87 2.35 -9.63
CA ASP A 97 -13.05 1.53 -9.85
C ASP A 97 -14.30 2.13 -9.19
N VAL A 98 -14.16 2.70 -7.99
CA VAL A 98 -15.23 3.44 -7.29
C VAL A 98 -15.63 4.71 -8.06
N VAL A 99 -14.66 5.52 -8.50
CA VAL A 99 -14.94 6.74 -9.27
C VAL A 99 -15.58 6.39 -10.62
N TRP A 100 -15.07 5.34 -11.29
CA TRP A 100 -15.58 4.88 -12.56
C TRP A 100 -17.03 4.41 -12.46
N ARG A 101 -17.36 3.58 -11.45
CA ARG A 101 -18.72 3.12 -11.19
C ARG A 101 -19.72 4.26 -10.97
N ARG A 102 -19.27 5.39 -10.40
CA ARG A 102 -20.11 6.59 -10.20
C ARG A 102 -20.29 7.40 -11.49
N LEU A 103 -19.30 7.39 -12.38
CA LEU A 103 -19.26 8.24 -13.57
C LEU A 103 -19.83 7.56 -14.82
N GLN A 104 -19.74 6.22 -14.91
CA GLN A 104 -20.16 5.46 -16.09
C GLN A 104 -21.63 5.69 -16.46
N ASP A 105 -22.53 5.83 -15.48
CA ASP A 105 -23.97 6.03 -15.72
C ASP A 105 -24.29 7.44 -16.26
N ARG A 106 -23.34 8.38 -16.15
CA ARG A 106 -23.48 9.78 -16.58
C ARG A 106 -22.78 10.07 -17.89
N ILE A 107 -21.99 9.13 -18.44
CA ILE A 107 -21.12 9.36 -19.59
C ILE A 107 -21.52 8.47 -20.79
N PRO A 108 -21.73 9.04 -21.98
CA PRO A 108 -22.03 8.26 -23.18
C PRO A 108 -20.83 7.40 -23.62
N ALA A 109 -21.08 6.20 -24.16
CA ALA A 109 -20.07 5.18 -24.46
C ALA A 109 -18.89 5.64 -25.35
N ARG A 110 -19.06 6.71 -26.16
CA ARG A 110 -17.98 7.33 -26.96
C ARG A 110 -16.95 8.10 -26.12
N GLY A 111 -17.33 8.58 -24.93
CA GLY A 111 -16.50 9.38 -24.03
C GLY A 111 -15.70 8.57 -23.01
N HIS A 112 -15.94 7.25 -22.89
CA HIS A 112 -15.36 6.43 -21.83
C HIS A 112 -13.82 6.47 -21.78
N ARG A 113 -13.14 6.42 -22.93
CA ARG A 113 -11.66 6.46 -22.97
C ARG A 113 -11.09 7.79 -22.44
N TRP A 114 -11.74 8.90 -22.79
CA TRP A 114 -11.35 10.25 -22.35
C TRP A 114 -11.69 10.49 -20.88
N ALA A 115 -12.84 10.00 -20.42
CA ALA A 115 -13.22 10.06 -19.01
C ALA A 115 -12.26 9.25 -18.13
N LEU A 116 -11.88 8.05 -18.56
CA LEU A 116 -10.92 7.20 -17.85
C LEU A 116 -9.52 7.83 -17.84
N ALA A 117 -9.09 8.44 -18.94
CA ALA A 117 -7.84 9.20 -19.00
C ALA A 117 -7.88 10.43 -18.08
N GLY A 118 -9.00 11.16 -18.04
CA GLY A 118 -9.21 12.31 -17.15
C GLY A 118 -9.19 11.94 -15.67
N ILE A 119 -9.87 10.86 -15.27
CA ILE A 119 -9.84 10.35 -13.89
C ILE A 119 -8.42 9.98 -13.48
N ARG A 120 -7.69 9.25 -14.34
CA ARG A 120 -6.30 8.87 -14.07
C ARG A 120 -5.38 10.07 -13.93
N PHE A 121 -5.53 11.05 -14.82
CA PHE A 121 -4.73 12.29 -14.81
C PHE A 121 -5.05 13.16 -13.58
N PHE A 122 -6.32 13.23 -13.19
CA PHE A 122 -6.73 13.97 -11.99
C PHE A 122 -6.22 13.30 -10.71
N GLY A 123 -6.27 11.97 -10.64
CA GLY A 123 -5.73 11.23 -9.50
C GLY A 123 -4.20 11.35 -9.38
N THR A 124 -3.45 11.31 -10.49
CA THR A 124 -2.00 11.56 -10.46
C THR A 124 -1.66 13.01 -10.10
N LEU A 125 -2.48 13.99 -10.54
CA LEU A 125 -2.31 15.41 -10.19
C LEU A 125 -2.58 15.68 -8.69
N LEU A 126 -3.61 15.06 -8.12
CA LEU A 126 -3.91 15.14 -6.69
C LEU A 126 -2.78 14.53 -5.84
N LEU A 127 -2.24 13.38 -6.25
CA LEU A 127 -1.09 12.77 -5.60
C LEU A 127 0.16 13.64 -5.71
N GLY A 128 0.45 14.18 -6.90
CA GLY A 128 1.61 15.06 -7.12
C GLY A 128 1.55 16.35 -6.30
N LYS A 129 0.36 16.94 -6.11
CA LYS A 129 0.17 18.10 -5.24
C LYS A 129 0.43 17.74 -3.77
N ASN A 130 -0.15 16.65 -3.27
CA ASN A 130 0.10 16.20 -1.89
C ASN A 130 1.60 15.92 -1.63
N PHE A 131 2.31 15.36 -2.62
CA PHE A 131 3.76 15.12 -2.54
C PHE A 131 4.56 16.43 -2.45
N ASN A 132 4.18 17.47 -3.19
CA ASN A 132 4.84 18.78 -3.14
C ASN A 132 4.60 19.50 -1.79
N TYR A 133 3.40 19.35 -1.21
CA TYR A 133 3.10 19.82 0.14
C TYR A 133 3.92 19.09 1.22
N LEU A 134 4.18 17.80 1.03
CA LEU A 134 5.04 16.99 1.92
C LEU A 134 6.51 17.39 1.84
N ILE A 135 7.06 17.68 0.65
CA ILE A 135 8.47 18.11 0.49
C ILE A 135 8.72 19.51 1.08
N THR A 136 7.70 20.36 1.10
CA THR A 136 7.77 21.72 1.66
C THR A 136 7.52 21.75 3.18
N ALA A 137 7.13 20.63 3.79
CA ALA A 137 6.88 20.54 5.22
C ALA A 137 8.20 20.65 6.01
N PRO A 138 8.28 21.53 7.02
CA PRO A 138 9.51 21.78 7.76
C PRO A 138 9.98 20.60 8.64
N ASP A 139 9.10 19.63 8.93
CA ASP A 139 9.40 18.48 9.79
C ASP A 139 9.33 17.15 9.01
N LYS A 140 10.50 16.61 8.65
CA LYS A 140 10.67 15.42 7.80
C LYS A 140 10.34 14.11 8.53
N SER A 141 10.18 14.16 9.85
CA SER A 141 9.86 13.01 10.72
C SER A 141 8.41 12.55 10.53
N LEU A 142 7.49 13.51 10.36
CA LEU A 142 6.07 13.26 10.10
C LEU A 142 5.82 12.65 8.71
N ILE A 143 6.71 12.92 7.75
CA ILE A 143 6.64 12.42 6.37
C ILE A 143 6.84 10.90 6.34
N ALA A 144 7.81 10.37 7.09
CA ALA A 144 8.06 8.93 7.16
C ALA A 144 6.87 8.19 7.81
N ILE A 145 6.22 8.79 8.81
CA ILE A 145 5.05 8.20 9.47
C ILE A 145 3.84 8.20 8.53
N LEU A 146 3.61 9.27 7.76
CA LEU A 146 2.49 9.36 6.81
C LEU A 146 2.67 8.45 5.57
N LEU A 147 3.91 8.25 5.10
CA LEU A 147 4.24 7.31 4.00
C LEU A 147 4.27 5.84 4.42
N THR A 148 4.35 5.55 5.73
CA THR A 148 4.26 4.18 6.27
C THR A 148 2.81 3.84 6.69
N LEU A 149 1.90 4.82 6.68
CA LEU A 149 0.49 4.69 7.06
C LEU A 149 -0.49 4.74 5.86
N ASN A 150 0.03 4.74 4.64
CA ASN A 150 -0.68 4.60 3.36
C ASN A 150 0.06 3.53 2.54
#